data_AF-A0A3Q9G7L8-F1
#
_entry.id   AF-A0A3Q9G7L8-F1
#
_cell.length_a   1.000
_cell.length_b   1.000
_cell.length_c   1.000
_cell.angle_alpha   90.00
_cell.angle_beta   90.00
_cell.angle_gamma   90.00
#
_symmetry.space_group_name_H-M   'P 1'
#
loop_
_entity.id
_entity.type
_entity.pdbx_description
1 polymer ?
#
loop_
_entity_poly.entity_id
_entity_poly.type
_entity_poly.pdbx_seq_one_letter_code
_entity_poly.pdbx_strand_id
1 'polypeptide(L)'
;MASTDVVKSITSVGLVPANRTRDHVQRIFSGLFFGSFIGSMIAILFFDENMTLLGYAVPFIGAFVIAIIGFVLWKLAKGKDVDESVPVVAKVLGTAESVAERSVRTGGILCPVVVRPLEGEDFRSVVLSTSETKEPPKDIAPGTIMALRQVEPGLGDLISAPANDEQRALMERWARNPKLVSNRAPALPTRRGPLERKPASAAIEFYASIGIGAALLFSLVQLV
;
A
#
# COMPACT_ATOMS: atom_id res chain seq x y z
N MET A 1 3.47 -36.34 -0.31
CA MET A 1 2.36 -35.39 -0.56
C MET A 1 2.93 -34.00 -0.35
N ALA A 2 3.08 -33.21 -1.43
CA ALA A 2 3.65 -31.86 -1.33
C ALA A 2 2.58 -30.90 -0.81
N SER A 3 2.65 -30.54 0.46
CA SER A 3 1.92 -29.37 0.98
C SER A 3 2.38 -28.16 0.18
N THR A 4 1.53 -27.68 -0.73
CA THR A 4 1.91 -26.58 -1.61
C THR A 4 1.57 -25.31 -0.86
N ASP A 5 2.56 -24.73 -0.18
CA ASP A 5 2.42 -23.43 0.48
C ASP A 5 2.36 -22.34 -0.60
N VAL A 6 1.19 -22.21 -1.25
CA VAL A 6 1.02 -21.38 -2.45
C VAL A 6 1.19 -19.91 -2.12
N VAL A 7 0.58 -19.43 -1.04
CA VAL A 7 0.69 -18.04 -0.59
C VAL A 7 2.12 -17.72 -0.18
N LYS A 8 2.79 -18.57 0.62
CA LYS A 8 4.23 -18.37 0.91
C LYS A 8 5.06 -18.36 -0.37
N SER A 9 4.79 -19.25 -1.34
CA SER A 9 5.55 -19.28 -2.59
C SER A 9 5.40 -17.99 -3.40
N ILE A 10 4.18 -17.44 -3.50
CA ILE A 10 3.92 -16.20 -4.23
C ILE A 10 4.53 -15.01 -3.49
N THR A 11 4.34 -14.93 -2.17
CA THR A 11 4.90 -13.84 -1.34
C THR A 11 6.43 -13.89 -1.25
N SER A 12 7.05 -15.07 -1.46
CA SER A 12 8.50 -15.23 -1.47
C SER A 12 9.21 -14.62 -2.68
N VAL A 13 8.49 -14.30 -3.77
CA VAL A 13 9.05 -13.61 -4.95
C VAL A 13 9.62 -12.24 -4.58
N GLY A 14 9.21 -11.70 -3.43
CA GLY A 14 9.80 -10.54 -2.82
C GLY A 14 9.00 -9.28 -3.06
N LEU A 15 9.53 -8.18 -2.52
CA LEU A 15 8.86 -6.89 -2.49
C LEU A 15 9.71 -5.84 -3.19
N VAL A 16 9.12 -5.15 -4.15
CA VAL A 16 9.74 -4.00 -4.83
C VAL A 16 9.62 -2.77 -3.95
N PRO A 17 10.67 -1.94 -3.83
CA PRO A 17 10.62 -0.74 -3.00
C PRO A 17 9.61 0.31 -3.50
N ALA A 18 9.04 1.05 -2.56
CA ALA A 18 8.15 2.18 -2.81
C ALA A 18 8.98 3.43 -3.15
N ASN A 19 9.38 3.56 -4.41
CA ASN A 19 10.23 4.65 -4.92
C ASN A 19 9.51 5.53 -5.95
N ARG A 20 8.17 5.56 -5.97
CA ARG A 20 7.47 6.53 -6.81
C ARG A 20 7.60 7.91 -6.20
N THR A 21 7.53 8.97 -7.01
CA THR A 21 7.57 10.36 -6.51
C THR A 21 6.55 10.61 -5.39
N ARG A 22 5.33 10.08 -5.53
CA ARG A 22 4.29 10.18 -4.49
C ARG A 22 4.65 9.47 -3.18
N ASP A 23 5.40 8.37 -3.25
CA ASP A 23 5.84 7.61 -2.08
C ASP A 23 6.91 8.40 -1.30
N HIS A 24 7.85 9.03 -2.00
CA HIS A 24 8.84 9.93 -1.41
C HIS A 24 8.18 11.13 -0.72
N VAL A 25 7.24 11.79 -1.39
CA VAL A 25 6.49 12.91 -0.80
C VAL A 25 5.77 12.47 0.47
N GLN A 26 5.05 11.35 0.41
CA GLN A 26 4.33 10.83 1.58
C GLN A 26 5.28 10.54 2.74
N ARG A 27 6.46 9.95 2.45
CA ARG A 27 7.46 9.62 3.46
C ARG A 27 8.08 10.86 4.11
N ILE A 28 8.50 11.83 3.29
CA ILE A 28 9.11 13.08 3.76
C ILE A 28 8.12 13.88 4.60
N PHE A 29 6.90 14.08 4.13
CA PHE A 29 5.92 14.90 4.85
C PHE A 29 5.36 14.20 6.09
N SER A 30 5.24 12.86 6.08
CA SER A 30 4.93 12.12 7.30
C SER A 30 6.04 12.28 8.34
N GLY A 31 7.31 12.16 7.92
CA GLY A 31 8.47 12.37 8.79
C GLY A 31 8.53 13.80 9.35
N LEU A 32 8.38 14.82 8.49
CA LEU A 32 8.30 16.23 8.91
C LEU A 32 7.17 16.47 9.91
N PHE A 33 5.98 15.89 9.68
CA PHE A 33 4.84 16.01 10.58
C PHE A 33 5.17 15.41 11.95
N PHE A 34 5.64 14.16 12.02
CA PHE A 34 6.02 13.55 13.30
C PHE A 34 7.17 14.30 13.99
N GLY A 35 8.19 14.71 13.23
CA GLY A 35 9.28 15.55 13.72
C GLY A 35 8.78 16.85 14.33
N SER A 36 7.84 17.51 13.67
CA SER A 36 7.25 18.76 14.13
C SER A 36 6.62 18.62 15.52
N PHE A 37 5.86 17.54 15.78
CA PHE A 37 5.32 17.27 17.11
C PHE A 37 6.40 17.05 18.16
N ILE A 38 7.46 16.30 17.82
CA ILE A 38 8.58 16.06 18.74
C ILE A 38 9.27 17.39 19.09
N GLY A 39 9.59 18.21 18.09
CA GLY A 39 10.22 19.51 18.28
C GLY A 39 9.36 20.46 19.12
N SER A 40 8.07 20.53 18.84
CA SER A 40 7.11 21.33 19.61
C SER A 40 6.96 20.83 21.04
N MET A 41 6.89 19.51 21.26
CA MET A 41 6.81 18.94 22.61
C MET A 41 8.06 19.28 23.43
N ILE A 42 9.25 19.17 22.83
CA ILE A 42 10.51 19.59 23.47
C ILE A 42 10.47 21.10 23.79
N ALA A 43 10.08 21.94 22.84
CA ALA A 43 10.05 23.38 23.06
C ALA A 43 9.10 23.76 24.21
N ILE A 44 7.89 23.21 24.22
CA ILE A 44 6.90 23.47 25.28
C ILE A 44 7.43 22.98 26.63
N LEU A 45 7.91 21.73 26.73
CA LEU A 45 8.35 21.17 28.00
C LEU A 45 9.54 21.91 28.65
N PHE A 46 10.44 22.47 27.83
CA PHE A 46 11.65 23.12 28.33
C PHE A 46 11.53 24.65 28.43
N PHE A 47 10.53 25.28 27.79
CA PHE A 47 10.41 26.73 27.72
C PHE A 47 9.00 27.26 28.03
N ASP A 48 8.13 26.42 28.63
CA ASP A 48 6.72 26.71 28.96
C ASP A 48 6.51 28.08 29.63
N GLU A 49 7.34 28.39 30.64
CA GLU A 49 7.22 29.60 31.46
C GLU A 49 7.40 30.90 30.67
N ASN A 50 8.03 30.82 29.49
CA ASN A 50 8.30 31.97 28.62
C ASN A 50 7.35 32.04 27.41
N MET A 51 6.39 31.10 27.28
CA MET A 51 5.55 31.02 26.10
C MET A 51 4.35 31.96 26.17
N THR A 52 4.18 32.75 25.12
CA THR A 52 2.94 33.49 24.88
C THR A 52 1.84 32.55 24.37
N LEU A 53 0.56 32.99 24.42
CA LEU A 53 -0.54 32.25 23.79
C LEU A 53 -0.26 31.93 22.32
N LEU A 54 0.46 32.82 21.62
CA LEU A 54 0.89 32.61 20.25
C LEU A 54 1.95 31.51 20.14
N GLY A 55 2.92 31.46 21.06
CA GLY A 55 3.91 30.39 21.17
C GLY A 55 3.26 28.99 21.26
N TYR A 56 2.15 28.85 21.99
CA TYR A 56 1.39 27.59 22.04
C TYR A 56 0.62 27.28 20.74
N ALA A 57 0.18 28.29 20.00
CA ALA A 57 -0.55 28.12 18.75
C ALA A 57 0.36 27.78 17.56
N VAL A 58 1.60 28.28 17.55
CA VAL A 58 2.59 28.11 16.47
C VAL A 58 2.82 26.63 16.09
N PRO A 59 3.01 25.67 17.03
CA PRO A 59 3.07 24.24 16.73
C PRO A 59 1.90 23.72 15.89
N PHE A 60 0.67 24.08 16.25
CA PHE A 60 -0.54 23.62 15.56
C PHE A 60 -0.62 24.21 14.16
N ILE A 61 -0.32 25.51 14.02
CA ILE A 61 -0.28 26.19 12.71
C ILE A 61 0.79 25.55 11.83
N GLY A 62 2.00 25.34 12.36
CA GLY A 62 3.11 24.71 11.64
C GLY A 62 2.78 23.29 11.18
N ALA A 63 2.26 22.44 12.07
CA ALA A 63 1.85 21.08 11.72
C ALA A 63 0.73 21.07 10.66
N PHE A 64 -0.23 21.99 10.76
CA PHE A 64 -1.30 22.14 9.77
C PHE A 64 -0.77 22.58 8.40
N VAL A 65 0.16 23.53 8.37
CA VAL A 65 0.82 23.98 7.14
C VAL A 65 1.62 22.83 6.50
N ILE A 66 2.39 22.08 7.28
CA ILE A 66 3.11 20.88 6.80
C ILE A 66 2.14 19.86 6.21
N ALA A 67 1.02 19.60 6.88
CA ALA A 67 0.01 18.66 6.41
C ALA A 67 -0.65 19.11 5.09
N ILE A 68 -1.01 20.40 4.97
CA ILE A 68 -1.59 20.96 3.74
C ILE A 68 -0.59 20.88 2.59
N ILE A 69 0.64 21.36 2.79
CA ILE A 69 1.66 21.36 1.75
C ILE A 69 1.95 19.91 1.32
N GLY A 70 2.10 19.00 2.28
CA GLY A 70 2.30 17.58 2.02
C GLY A 70 1.15 16.96 1.23
N PHE A 71 -0.10 17.28 1.58
CA PHE A 71 -1.27 16.80 0.85
C PHE A 71 -1.31 17.35 -0.58
N VAL A 72 -1.06 18.64 -0.77
CA VAL A 72 -1.05 19.27 -2.11
C VAL A 72 0.04 18.66 -2.98
N LEU A 73 1.28 18.56 -2.48
CA LEU A 73 2.38 17.97 -3.22
C LEU A 73 2.15 16.49 -3.50
N TRP A 74 1.58 15.75 -2.55
CA TRP A 74 1.22 14.34 -2.76
C TRP A 74 0.16 14.21 -3.85
N LYS A 75 -0.87 15.06 -3.84
CA LYS A 75 -1.93 15.08 -4.86
C LYS A 75 -1.38 15.43 -6.25
N LEU A 76 -0.45 16.38 -6.33
CA LEU A 76 0.23 16.73 -7.58
C LEU A 76 1.13 15.59 -8.08
N ALA A 77 1.91 14.97 -7.18
CA ALA A 77 2.80 13.86 -7.50
C ALA A 77 2.06 12.55 -7.83
N LYS A 78 0.84 12.38 -7.31
CA LYS A 78 -0.04 11.27 -7.69
C LYS A 78 -0.49 11.39 -9.16
N GLY A 79 -0.53 12.62 -9.70
CA GLY A 79 -1.11 12.90 -11.01
C GLY A 79 -2.62 12.63 -11.05
N LYS A 80 -3.21 12.69 -12.26
CA LYS A 80 -4.36 11.83 -12.54
C LYS A 80 -3.79 10.41 -12.52
N ASP A 81 -4.40 9.46 -11.82
CA ASP A 81 -4.08 8.05 -12.03
C ASP A 81 -4.33 7.79 -13.53
N VAL A 82 -3.33 8.03 -14.38
CA VAL A 82 -3.37 7.64 -15.78
C VAL A 82 -3.58 6.15 -15.69
N ASP A 83 -4.57 5.68 -16.43
CA ASP A 83 -5.12 4.35 -16.32
C ASP A 83 -4.15 3.28 -16.85
N GLU A 84 -2.89 3.31 -16.40
CA GLU A 84 -1.88 2.25 -16.54
C GLU A 84 -2.34 0.97 -15.84
N SER A 85 -3.46 1.03 -15.11
CA SER A 85 -4.03 -0.14 -14.48
C SER A 85 -4.61 -1.09 -15.53
N VAL A 86 -3.95 -2.24 -15.67
CA VAL A 86 -4.33 -3.23 -16.68
C VAL A 86 -5.57 -3.98 -16.19
N PRO A 87 -6.66 -4.02 -16.97
CA PRO A 87 -7.80 -4.87 -16.63
C PRO A 87 -7.37 -6.34 -16.67
N VAL A 88 -7.65 -7.07 -15.60
CA VAL A 88 -7.28 -8.48 -15.47
C VAL A 88 -8.45 -9.31 -14.96
N VAL A 89 -8.44 -10.59 -15.27
CA VAL A 89 -9.34 -11.57 -14.66
C VAL A 89 -8.50 -12.45 -13.76
N ALA A 90 -8.98 -12.71 -12.54
CA ALA A 90 -8.29 -13.55 -11.58
C ALA A 90 -9.17 -14.74 -11.22
N LYS A 91 -8.53 -15.89 -10.98
CA LYS A 91 -9.15 -17.10 -10.47
C LYS A 91 -8.45 -17.52 -9.20
N VAL A 92 -9.23 -17.74 -8.14
CA VAL A 92 -8.71 -18.15 -6.83
C VAL A 92 -8.19 -19.58 -6.90
N LEU A 93 -6.98 -19.79 -6.41
CA LEU A 93 -6.32 -21.08 -6.31
C LEU A 93 -6.64 -21.74 -4.98
N GLY A 94 -6.76 -23.06 -4.98
CA GLY A 94 -6.78 -23.83 -3.74
C GLY A 94 -5.41 -23.78 -3.07
N THR A 95 -5.39 -23.68 -1.74
CA THR A 95 -4.18 -23.80 -0.92
C THR A 95 -4.43 -24.73 0.26
N ALA A 96 -3.36 -25.39 0.71
CA ALA A 96 -3.35 -26.18 1.94
C ALA A 96 -3.06 -25.32 3.19
N GLU A 97 -2.65 -24.06 3.01
CA GLU A 97 -2.34 -23.14 4.11
C GLU A 97 -3.61 -22.77 4.87
N SER A 98 -3.52 -22.84 6.20
CA SER A 98 -4.62 -22.50 7.08
C SER A 98 -5.00 -21.02 6.97
N VAL A 99 -6.25 -20.69 7.31
CA VAL A 99 -6.70 -19.28 7.34
C VAL A 99 -5.85 -18.45 8.31
N ALA A 100 -5.44 -19.03 9.44
CA ALA A 100 -4.59 -18.37 10.42
C ALA A 100 -3.23 -17.98 9.84
N GLU A 101 -2.59 -18.84 9.05
CA GLU A 101 -1.30 -18.54 8.40
C GLU A 101 -1.42 -17.48 7.29
N ARG A 102 -2.59 -17.38 6.66
CA ARG A 102 -2.88 -16.42 5.59
C ARG A 102 -3.49 -15.11 6.09
N SER A 103 -3.72 -15.00 7.40
CA SER A 103 -4.32 -13.80 7.99
C SER A 103 -3.28 -12.71 8.18
N VAL A 104 -3.58 -11.50 7.73
CA VAL A 104 -2.70 -10.34 7.92
C VAL A 104 -3.08 -9.58 9.19
N ARG A 105 -2.09 -8.91 9.79
CA ARG A 105 -2.28 -8.08 11.00
C ARG A 105 -3.36 -7.01 10.85
N THR A 106 -3.62 -6.55 9.62
CA THR A 106 -4.63 -5.54 9.29
C THR A 106 -6.05 -6.09 9.14
N GLY A 107 -6.29 -7.38 9.40
CA GLY A 107 -7.64 -7.95 9.46
C GLY A 107 -8.20 -8.43 8.13
N GLY A 108 -7.39 -9.13 7.33
CA GLY A 108 -7.84 -9.76 6.08
C GLY A 108 -7.17 -11.12 5.83
N ILE A 109 -7.63 -11.85 4.82
CA ILE A 109 -7.13 -13.17 4.46
C ILE A 109 -6.50 -13.11 3.06
N LEU A 110 -5.23 -13.51 2.95
CA LEU A 110 -4.55 -13.63 1.67
C LEU A 110 -5.09 -14.84 0.91
N CYS A 111 -5.65 -14.60 -0.27
CA CYS A 111 -6.15 -15.61 -1.17
C CYS A 111 -5.22 -15.69 -2.39
N PRO A 112 -4.58 -16.84 -2.66
CA PRO A 112 -3.73 -16.97 -3.83
C PRO A 112 -4.59 -16.98 -5.09
N VAL A 113 -4.18 -16.23 -6.10
CA VAL A 113 -4.87 -16.14 -7.38
C VAL A 113 -3.92 -16.39 -8.52
N VAL A 114 -4.45 -16.97 -9.60
CA VAL A 114 -3.84 -16.89 -10.92
C VAL A 114 -4.58 -15.84 -11.72
N VAL A 115 -3.85 -15.02 -12.44
CA VAL A 115 -4.31 -13.82 -13.09
C VAL A 115 -4.02 -13.91 -14.58
N ARG A 116 -5.00 -13.55 -15.39
CA ARG A 116 -4.88 -13.36 -16.82
C ARG A 116 -5.20 -11.90 -17.15
N PRO A 117 -4.20 -11.10 -17.54
CA PRO A 117 -4.47 -9.77 -18.03
C PRO A 117 -5.14 -9.83 -19.41
N LEU A 118 -5.87 -8.77 -19.79
CA LEU A 118 -6.35 -8.63 -21.17
C LEU A 118 -5.18 -8.48 -22.15
N GLU A 119 -4.11 -7.82 -21.71
CA GLU A 119 -2.87 -7.62 -22.46
C GLU A 119 -1.67 -8.04 -21.58
N GLY A 120 -0.84 -8.96 -22.07
CA GLY A 120 0.36 -9.44 -21.37
C GLY A 120 0.33 -10.93 -21.04
N GLU A 121 1.23 -11.35 -20.15
CA GLU A 121 1.39 -12.75 -19.75
C GLU A 121 0.59 -13.08 -18.48
N ASP A 122 0.16 -14.34 -18.37
CA ASP A 122 -0.47 -14.86 -17.16
C ASP A 122 0.53 -14.83 -15.99
N PHE A 123 0.03 -14.54 -14.79
CA PHE A 123 0.86 -14.51 -13.58
C PHE A 123 0.12 -15.00 -12.34
N ARG A 124 0.84 -15.21 -11.24
CA ARG A 124 0.27 -15.48 -9.92
C ARG A 124 0.47 -14.29 -8.98
N SER A 125 -0.54 -14.04 -8.16
CA SER A 125 -0.48 -13.04 -7.10
C SER A 125 -1.35 -13.45 -5.92
N VAL A 126 -1.47 -12.58 -4.93
CA VAL A 126 -2.37 -12.70 -3.79
C VAL A 126 -3.37 -11.55 -3.80
N VAL A 127 -4.63 -11.84 -3.51
CA VAL A 127 -5.64 -10.83 -3.23
C VAL A 127 -5.96 -10.85 -1.74
N LEU A 128 -6.19 -9.68 -1.17
CA LEU A 128 -6.61 -9.55 0.21
C LEU A 128 -8.13 -9.59 0.28
N SER A 129 -8.68 -10.64 0.88
CA SER A 129 -10.10 -10.66 1.25
C SER A 129 -10.28 -9.84 2.52
N THR A 130 -10.92 -8.68 2.39
CA THR A 130 -11.30 -7.81 3.51
C THR A 130 -12.82 -7.79 3.66
N SER A 131 -13.30 -7.70 4.89
CA SER A 131 -14.72 -7.45 5.15
C SER A 131 -14.97 -5.95 5.22
N GLU A 132 -15.91 -5.45 4.42
CA GLU A 132 -16.38 -4.05 4.51
C GLU A 132 -17.39 -3.85 5.66
N THR A 133 -17.90 -4.94 6.23
CA THR A 133 -18.85 -4.93 7.34
C THR A 133 -18.17 -5.36 8.64
N LYS A 134 -18.88 -5.26 9.78
CA LYS A 134 -18.41 -5.77 11.09
C LYS A 134 -18.24 -7.30 11.12
N GLU A 135 -18.55 -8.01 10.05
CA GLU A 135 -18.31 -9.45 9.94
C GLU A 135 -16.82 -9.76 9.76
N PRO A 136 -16.35 -10.92 10.24
CA PRO A 136 -14.99 -11.35 9.97
C PRO A 136 -14.78 -11.57 8.46
N PRO A 137 -13.58 -11.26 7.93
CA PRO A 137 -13.25 -11.56 6.54
C PRO A 137 -13.42 -13.05 6.28
N LYS A 138 -14.07 -13.39 5.17
CA LYS A 138 -14.27 -14.78 4.74
C LYS A 138 -13.26 -15.14 3.68
N ASP A 139 -12.81 -16.38 3.74
CA ASP A 139 -11.95 -16.94 2.69
C ASP A 139 -12.72 -17.01 1.38
N ILE A 140 -12.06 -16.73 0.26
CA ILE A 140 -12.70 -16.77 -1.05
C ILE A 140 -12.65 -18.21 -1.55
N ALA A 141 -13.78 -18.71 -2.05
CA ALA A 141 -13.87 -20.09 -2.51
C ALA A 141 -12.87 -20.35 -3.67
N PRO A 142 -12.12 -21.47 -3.65
CA PRO A 142 -11.28 -21.86 -4.77
C PRO A 142 -12.08 -21.99 -6.07
N GLY A 143 -11.52 -21.49 -7.16
CA GLY A 143 -12.18 -21.46 -8.46
C GLY A 143 -13.11 -20.26 -8.69
N THR A 144 -13.36 -19.41 -7.68
CA THR A 144 -14.04 -18.13 -7.88
C THR A 144 -13.26 -17.27 -8.88
N ILE A 145 -13.98 -16.76 -9.89
CA ILE A 145 -13.43 -15.88 -10.92
C ILE A 145 -13.88 -14.45 -10.62
N MET A 146 -12.92 -13.51 -10.64
CA MET A 146 -13.13 -12.12 -10.27
C MET A 146 -12.54 -11.21 -11.35
N ALA A 147 -13.20 -10.09 -11.62
CA ALA A 147 -12.63 -9.00 -12.39
C ALA A 147 -11.83 -8.09 -11.45
N LEU A 148 -10.58 -7.84 -11.78
CA LEU A 148 -9.67 -6.99 -11.01
C LEU A 148 -8.93 -6.05 -11.96
N ARG A 149 -8.17 -5.11 -11.41
CA ARG A 149 -7.16 -4.36 -12.17
C ARG A 149 -5.81 -4.53 -11.52
N GLN A 150 -4.80 -4.76 -12.35
CA GLN A 150 -3.41 -4.71 -11.92
C GLN A 150 -3.03 -3.24 -11.80
N VAL A 151 -2.57 -2.81 -10.62
CA VAL A 151 -2.30 -1.39 -10.35
C VAL A 151 -1.16 -0.86 -11.22
N GLU A 152 -0.14 -1.69 -11.47
CA GLU A 152 0.98 -1.38 -12.34
C GLU A 152 1.39 -2.61 -13.16
N PRO A 153 1.65 -2.47 -14.47
CA PRO A 153 2.21 -3.55 -15.27
C PRO A 153 3.47 -4.13 -14.65
N GLY A 154 3.56 -5.46 -14.59
CA GLY A 154 4.72 -6.18 -14.05
C GLY A 154 4.76 -6.34 -12.52
N LEU A 155 3.77 -5.82 -11.78
CA LEU A 155 3.63 -6.05 -10.34
C LEU A 155 2.39 -6.89 -9.99
N GLY A 156 2.45 -7.61 -8.88
CA GLY A 156 1.35 -8.43 -8.38
C GLY A 156 0.21 -7.64 -7.70
N ASP A 157 0.29 -6.32 -7.61
CA ASP A 157 -0.70 -5.53 -6.88
C ASP A 157 -2.03 -5.47 -7.65
N LEU A 158 -3.10 -5.95 -7.02
CA LEU A 158 -4.44 -6.07 -7.60
C LEU A 158 -5.46 -5.26 -6.81
N ILE A 159 -6.38 -4.61 -7.51
CA ILE A 159 -7.51 -3.89 -6.92
C ILE A 159 -8.83 -4.37 -7.50
N SER A 160 -9.88 -4.33 -6.68
CA SER A 160 -11.24 -4.59 -7.14
C SER A 160 -11.71 -3.45 -8.05
N ALA A 161 -12.34 -3.79 -9.16
CA ALA A 161 -12.96 -2.83 -10.07
C ALA A 161 -14.18 -3.45 -10.77
N PRO A 162 -15.14 -2.62 -11.22
CA PRO A 162 -16.25 -3.11 -12.04
C PRO A 162 -15.73 -3.78 -13.31
N ALA A 163 -16.31 -4.93 -13.67
CA ALA A 163 -15.93 -5.67 -14.86
C ALA A 163 -16.36 -4.92 -16.15
N ASN A 164 -15.42 -4.71 -17.07
CA ASN A 164 -15.70 -4.28 -18.43
C ASN A 164 -16.19 -5.46 -19.31
N ASP A 165 -16.67 -5.19 -20.52
CA ASP A 165 -17.28 -6.23 -21.37
C ASP A 165 -16.27 -7.29 -21.84
N GLU A 166 -15.03 -6.90 -22.09
CA GLU A 166 -13.96 -7.84 -22.46
C GLU A 166 -13.58 -8.78 -21.31
N GLN A 167 -13.52 -8.26 -20.08
CA GLN A 167 -13.32 -9.04 -18.86
C GLN A 167 -14.48 -10.01 -18.65
N ARG A 168 -15.73 -9.58 -18.85
CA ARG A 168 -16.90 -10.48 -18.74
C ARG A 168 -16.81 -11.62 -19.75
N ALA A 169 -16.48 -11.32 -21.01
CA ALA A 169 -16.29 -12.34 -22.04
C ALA A 169 -15.13 -13.30 -21.70
N LEU A 170 -14.03 -12.79 -21.13
CA LEU A 170 -12.93 -13.62 -20.66
C LEU A 170 -13.33 -14.48 -19.46
N MET A 171 -14.07 -13.94 -18.49
CA MET A 171 -14.59 -14.66 -17.33
C MET A 171 -15.48 -15.83 -17.76
N GLU A 172 -16.41 -15.60 -18.69
CA GLU A 172 -17.29 -16.67 -19.22
C GLU A 172 -16.51 -17.74 -19.98
N ARG A 173 -15.51 -17.34 -20.76
CA ARG A 173 -14.65 -18.27 -21.50
C ARG A 173 -13.81 -19.11 -20.54
N TRP A 174 -13.30 -18.51 -19.48
CA TRP A 174 -12.49 -19.18 -18.48
C TRP A 174 -13.33 -20.09 -17.57
N ALA A 175 -14.58 -19.70 -17.26
CA ALA A 175 -15.54 -20.56 -16.58
C ALA A 175 -15.85 -21.83 -17.39
N ARG A 176 -16.00 -21.70 -18.72
CA ARG A 176 -16.20 -22.84 -19.63
C ARG A 176 -14.95 -23.69 -19.83
N ASN A 177 -13.76 -23.07 -19.82
CA ASN A 177 -12.47 -23.74 -20.01
C ASN A 177 -11.52 -23.48 -18.83
N PRO A 178 -11.64 -24.19 -17.70
CA PRO A 178 -10.86 -23.92 -16.49
C PRO A 178 -9.33 -24.02 -16.67
N LYS A 179 -8.88 -24.79 -17.68
CA LYS A 179 -7.47 -25.01 -18.05
C LYS A 179 -6.90 -23.93 -18.98
N LEU A 180 -7.66 -22.87 -19.30
CA LEU A 180 -7.23 -21.77 -20.17
C LEU A 180 -5.97 -21.05 -19.66
N VAL A 181 -5.74 -21.11 -18.34
CA VAL A 181 -4.63 -20.45 -17.65
C VAL A 181 -3.92 -21.48 -16.78
N SER A 182 -2.60 -21.50 -16.86
CA SER A 182 -1.77 -22.41 -16.08
C SER A 182 -1.72 -21.99 -14.62
N ASN A 183 -2.04 -22.91 -13.70
CA ASN A 183 -1.86 -22.68 -12.26
C ASN A 183 -0.37 -22.52 -11.86
N ARG A 184 0.58 -22.71 -12.79
CA ARG A 184 2.03 -22.58 -12.59
C ARG A 184 2.63 -21.32 -13.23
N ALA A 185 1.81 -20.34 -13.57
CA ALA A 185 2.28 -19.06 -14.08
C ALA A 185 3.35 -18.42 -13.15
N PRO A 186 4.28 -17.60 -13.66
CA PRO A 186 5.26 -16.91 -12.81
C PRO A 186 4.53 -16.05 -11.76
N ALA A 187 5.04 -16.02 -10.54
CA ALA A 187 4.51 -15.11 -9.53
C ALA A 187 5.19 -13.74 -9.68
N LEU A 188 4.41 -12.66 -9.59
CA LEU A 188 4.94 -11.29 -9.67
C LEU A 188 5.15 -10.70 -8.27
N PRO A 189 6.18 -9.86 -8.08
CA PRO A 189 6.43 -9.21 -6.81
C PRO A 189 5.39 -8.11 -6.54
N THR A 190 5.12 -7.82 -5.27
CA THR A 190 4.25 -6.71 -4.86
C THR A 190 5.06 -5.51 -4.38
N ARG A 191 4.47 -4.31 -4.41
CA ARG A 191 5.15 -3.11 -3.93
C ARG A 191 5.03 -3.00 -2.41
N ARG A 192 6.12 -2.56 -1.77
CA ARG A 192 6.11 -2.17 -0.34
C ARG A 192 5.18 -0.99 -0.09
N GLY A 193 4.72 -0.86 1.15
CA GLY A 193 4.03 0.36 1.58
C GLY A 193 4.96 1.59 1.55
N PRO A 194 4.44 2.80 1.28
CA PRO A 194 5.26 4.02 1.14
C PRO A 194 6.03 4.40 2.42
N LEU A 195 5.52 3.98 3.59
CA LEU A 195 6.11 4.23 4.90
C LEU A 195 7.02 3.09 5.40
N GLU A 196 7.24 2.04 4.60
CA GLU A 196 8.21 1.02 4.96
C GLU A 196 9.63 1.57 4.88
N ARG A 197 10.45 1.30 5.91
CA ARG A 197 11.85 1.76 6.02
C ARG A 197 12.84 0.87 5.26
N LYS A 198 12.40 0.31 4.13
CA LYS A 198 13.22 -0.57 3.28
C LYS A 198 13.08 -0.13 1.82
N PRO A 199 14.20 0.04 1.09
CA PRO A 199 15.61 -0.10 1.47
C PRO A 199 16.10 1.00 2.43
N ALA A 200 17.38 0.97 2.81
CA ALA A 200 17.96 1.93 3.76
C ALA A 200 17.78 3.40 3.35
N SER A 201 17.74 3.71 2.05
CA SER A 201 17.43 5.07 1.57
C SER A 201 16.05 5.57 2.03
N ALA A 202 15.05 4.69 2.06
CA ALA A 202 13.73 5.01 2.61
C ALA A 202 13.80 5.29 4.12
N ALA A 203 14.61 4.54 4.87
CA ALA A 203 14.83 4.81 6.29
C ALA A 203 15.46 6.19 6.49
N ILE A 204 16.50 6.52 5.72
CA ILE A 204 17.20 7.81 5.80
C ILE A 204 16.25 8.96 5.50
N GLU A 205 15.47 8.89 4.41
CA GLU A 205 14.50 9.92 4.06
C GLU A 205 13.50 10.18 5.20
N PHE A 206 12.98 9.11 5.81
CA PHE A 206 12.00 9.23 6.90
C PHE A 206 12.62 9.78 8.19
N TYR A 207 13.76 9.26 8.63
CA TYR A 207 14.38 9.72 9.89
C TYR A 207 15.04 11.10 9.76
N ALA A 208 15.62 11.42 8.60
CA ALA A 208 16.16 12.75 8.33
C ALA A 208 15.04 13.80 8.31
N SER A 209 13.89 13.49 7.70
CA SER A 209 12.74 14.41 7.72
C SER A 209 12.14 14.58 9.13
N ILE A 210 12.16 13.55 9.99
CA ILE A 210 11.84 13.72 11.43
C ILE A 210 12.80 14.71 12.08
N GLY A 211 14.11 14.53 11.90
CA GLY A 211 15.11 15.42 12.49
C GLY A 211 14.95 16.88 12.03
N ILE A 212 14.73 17.08 10.73
CA ILE A 212 14.49 18.41 10.15
C ILE A 212 13.19 19.01 10.70
N GLY A 213 12.10 18.25 10.75
CA GLY A 213 10.82 18.72 11.29
C GLY A 213 10.92 19.14 12.76
N ALA A 214 11.64 18.37 13.57
CA ALA A 214 11.87 18.67 14.97
C ALA A 214 12.71 19.95 15.15
N ALA A 215 13.81 20.07 14.41
CA ALA A 215 14.67 21.25 14.48
C ALA A 215 13.95 22.53 14.02
N LEU A 216 13.16 22.45 12.95
CA LEU A 216 12.38 23.57 12.43
C LEU A 216 11.37 24.08 13.45
N LEU A 217 10.54 23.20 14.01
CA LEU A 217 9.50 23.62 14.94
C LEU A 217 10.08 24.06 16.29
N PHE A 218 11.10 23.37 16.78
CA PHE A 218 11.80 23.80 17.98
C PHE A 218 12.32 25.24 17.79
N SER A 219 13.04 25.51 16.70
CA SER A 219 13.60 26.85 16.45
C SER A 219 12.53 27.91 16.23
N LEU A 220 11.46 27.58 15.51
CA LEU A 220 10.36 28.51 15.26
C LEU A 220 9.65 28.92 16.56
N VAL A 221 9.45 27.97 17.46
CA VAL A 221 8.82 28.23 18.76
C VAL A 221 9.70 29.09 19.66
N GLN A 222 11.03 28.99 19.58
CA GLN A 222 11.94 29.86 20.33
C GLN A 222 11.88 31.34 19.91
N LEU A 223 11.30 31.64 18.74
CA LEU A 223 11.23 33.00 18.19
C LEU A 223 9.93 33.74 18.53
N VAL A 224 8.97 33.10 19.22
CA VAL A 224 7.60 33.60 19.44
C VAL A 224 7.17 33.44 20.90
#